data_AF-A0A7C3TNH9-F1
#
_entry.id   AF-A0A7C3TNH9-F1
#
_cell.length_a   1.000
_cell.length_b   1.000
_cell.length_c   1.000
_cell.angle_alpha   90.00
_cell.angle_beta   90.00
_cell.angle_gamma   90.00
#
_symmetry.space_group_name_H-M   'P 1'
#
loop_
_entity.id
_entity.type
_entity.pdbx_description
1 polymer ?
#
loop_
_entity_poly.entity_id
_entity_poly.type
_entity_poly.pdbx_seq_one_letter_code
_entity_poly.pdbx_strand_id
1 'polypeptide(L)'
;MTKRIAVCGKGGVGKTTVVCGIVNYLIEKNLTPILIVDADPNSNLAESLGLKYGLTVADIREELRTAQIPQGLSKAEYVEIKLQEALVEYKNFDLLV
;
A
#
# COMPACT_ATOMS: atom_id res chain seq x y z
N MET A 1 3.44 9.76 17.95
CA MET A 1 2.00 9.52 17.74
C MET A 1 1.74 9.50 16.25
N THR A 2 1.19 8.41 15.70
CA THR A 2 0.98 8.25 14.25
C THR A 2 -0.24 9.05 13.79
N LYS A 3 -0.11 9.82 12.71
CA LYS A 3 -1.24 10.49 12.05
C LYS A 3 -1.76 9.60 10.93
N ARG A 4 -3.07 9.39 10.88
CA ARG A 4 -3.74 8.62 9.81
C ARG A 4 -4.62 9.58 9.02
N ILE A 5 -4.46 9.57 7.70
CA ILE A 5 -5.22 10.42 6.77
C ILE A 5 -5.94 9.48 5.81
N ALA A 6 -7.27 9.56 5.76
CA ALA A 6 -8.08 8.83 4.80
C ALA A 6 -8.68 9.83 3.80
N VAL A 7 -8.51 9.58 2.51
CA VAL A 7 -9.03 10.42 1.43
C VAL A 7 -10.19 9.71 0.74
N CYS A 8 -11.41 10.23 0.89
CA CYS A 8 -12.64 9.64 0.38
C CYS A 8 -13.38 10.61 -0.55
N GLY A 9 -14.23 10.09 -1.45
CA GLY A 9 -14.99 10.89 -2.42
C GLY A 9 -15.43 10.10 -3.65
N LYS A 10 -16.28 10.71 -4.49
CA LYS A 10 -16.81 10.08 -5.72
C LYS A 10 -15.70 9.67 -6.70
N GLY A 11 -16.00 8.78 -7.64
CA GLY A 11 -15.07 8.42 -8.72
C GLY A 11 -14.67 9.66 -9.54
N GLY A 12 -13.39 9.78 -9.91
CA GLY A 12 -12.91 10.87 -10.77
C GLY A 12 -12.75 12.26 -10.14
N VAL A 13 -13.01 12.47 -8.84
CA VAL A 13 -12.89 13.79 -8.19
C VAL A 13 -11.45 14.21 -7.84
N GLY A 14 -10.44 13.45 -8.28
CA GLY A 14 -9.02 13.76 -8.03
C GLY A 14 -8.45 13.27 -6.70
N LYS A 15 -9.04 12.25 -6.07
CA LYS A 15 -8.55 11.68 -4.79
C LYS A 15 -7.07 11.29 -4.86
N THR A 16 -6.70 10.52 -5.88
CA THR A 16 -5.32 10.08 -6.12
C THR A 16 -4.37 11.27 -6.24
N THR A 17 -4.78 12.31 -6.97
CA THR A 17 -4.02 13.56 -7.11
C THR A 17 -3.81 14.26 -5.76
N VAL A 18 -4.85 14.32 -4.92
CA VAL A 18 -4.75 14.89 -3.58
C VAL A 18 -3.80 14.08 -2.70
N VAL A 19 -3.86 12.73 -2.77
CA VAL A 19 -2.93 11.86 -2.05
C VAL A 19 -1.48 12.13 -2.47
N CYS A 20 -1.19 12.20 -3.77
CA CYS A 20 0.15 12.56 -4.25
C CYS A 20 0.63 13.92 -3.72
N GLY A 21 -0.25 14.93 -3.70
CA GLY A 21 0.06 16.25 -3.15
C GLY A 21 0.37 16.23 -1.65
N ILE A 22 -0.38 15.45 -0.87
CA ILE A 22 -0.13 15.26 0.56
C ILE A 22 1.23 14.59 0.77
N VAL A 23 1.53 13.52 0.05
CA VAL A 23 2.80 12.78 0.16
C VAL A 23 3.97 13.70 -0.18
N ASN A 24 3.90 14.42 -1.29
CA ASN A 24 4.94 15.39 -1.66
C ASN A 24 5.16 16.44 -0.58
N TYR A 25 4.09 17.02 -0.03
CA TYR A 25 4.19 18.00 1.06
C TYR A 25 4.85 17.42 2.31
N LEU A 26 4.49 16.20 2.70
CA LEU A 26 5.08 15.54 3.88
C LEU A 26 6.58 15.28 3.68
N ILE A 27 6.98 14.83 2.48
CA ILE A 27 8.39 14.63 2.11
C ILE A 27 9.15 15.95 2.16
N GLU A 28 8.64 17.01 1.54
CA GLU A 28 9.27 18.35 1.54
C GLU A 28 9.47 18.92 2.95
N LYS A 29 8.59 18.56 3.89
CA LYS A 29 8.69 18.98 5.30
C LYS A 29 9.51 18.03 6.18
N ASN A 30 10.13 16.99 5.61
CA ASN A 30 10.82 15.93 6.34
C ASN A 30 9.93 15.26 7.41
N LEU A 31 8.63 15.13 7.13
CA LEU A 31 7.65 14.50 8.01
C LEU A 31 7.53 13.01 7.65
N THR A 32 8.53 12.25 8.03
CA THR A 32 8.69 10.82 7.77
C THR A 32 8.64 10.02 9.09
N PRO A 33 8.41 8.68 9.05
CA PRO A 33 8.13 7.82 7.90
C PRO A 33 6.70 7.97 7.35
N ILE A 34 6.51 7.64 6.07
CA ILE A 34 5.22 7.70 5.36
C ILE A 34 4.89 6.30 4.82
N LEU A 35 3.72 5.77 5.20
CA LEU A 35 3.14 4.58 4.62
C LEU A 35 1.89 4.99 3.83
N ILE A 36 1.87 4.64 2.56
CA ILE A 36 0.74 4.83 1.67
C ILE A 36 0.04 3.48 1.50
N VAL A 37 -1.28 3.47 1.63
CA VAL A 37 -2.11 2.30 1.34
C VAL A 37 -3.07 2.70 0.21
N ASP A 38 -2.88 2.11 -0.97
CA ASP A 38 -3.86 2.23 -2.04
C ASP A 38 -5.02 1.27 -1.76
N ALA A 39 -6.22 1.82 -1.68
CA ALA A 39 -7.44 1.05 -1.44
C ALA A 39 -8.37 1.05 -2.68
N ASP A 40 -7.88 1.55 -3.82
CA ASP A 40 -8.59 1.52 -5.09
C ASP A 40 -8.26 0.24 -5.87
N PRO A 41 -9.26 -0.56 -6.28
CA PRO A 41 -9.02 -1.78 -7.05
C PRO A 41 -8.38 -1.55 -8.42
N ASN A 42 -8.37 -0.32 -8.94
CA ASN A 42 -7.70 0.01 -10.21
C ASN A 42 -6.23 0.40 -10.02
N SER A 43 -5.72 0.49 -8.79
CA SER A 43 -4.31 0.73 -8.44
C SER A 43 -3.64 1.94 -9.13
N ASN A 44 -4.42 2.98 -9.42
CA ASN A 44 -3.96 4.16 -10.17
C ASN A 44 -2.89 4.98 -9.42
N LEU A 45 -2.73 4.79 -8.10
CA LEU A 45 -1.79 5.58 -7.29
C LEU A 45 -0.34 5.19 -7.54
N ALA A 46 -0.05 3.89 -7.67
CA ALA A 46 1.30 3.41 -7.95
C ALA A 46 1.81 3.97 -9.30
N GLU A 47 0.97 3.91 -10.33
CA GLU A 47 1.27 4.47 -11.65
C GLU A 47 1.48 5.99 -11.57
N SER A 48 0.62 6.71 -10.84
CA SER A 48 0.73 8.17 -10.65
C SER A 48 2.02 8.58 -9.93
N LEU A 49 2.59 7.70 -9.11
CA LEU A 49 3.86 7.89 -8.41
C LEU A 49 5.07 7.34 -9.20
N GLY A 50 4.85 6.76 -10.39
CA GLY A 50 5.90 6.17 -11.23
C GLY A 50 6.48 4.87 -10.66
N LEU A 51 5.73 4.19 -9.80
CA LEU A 51 6.15 2.96 -9.14
C LEU A 51 5.63 1.73 -9.87
N LYS A 52 6.44 0.67 -9.83
CA LYS A 52 6.02 -0.68 -10.19
C LYS A 52 5.81 -1.45 -8.90
N TYR A 53 4.72 -2.21 -8.83
CA TYR A 53 4.44 -3.16 -7.77
C TYR A 53 4.27 -4.55 -8.38
N GLY A 54 4.55 -5.59 -7.58
CA GLY A 54 4.47 -6.99 -8.02
C GLY A 54 3.28 -7.71 -7.40
N LEU A 55 3.21 -7.71 -6.07
CA LEU A 55 2.20 -8.39 -5.28
C LEU A 55 1.27 -7.37 -4.63
N THR A 56 -0.04 -7.60 -4.66
CA THR A 56 -1.04 -6.77 -3.96
C THR A 56 -1.66 -7.50 -2.77
N VAL A 57 -2.28 -6.75 -1.85
CA VAL A 57 -3.09 -7.30 -0.76
C VAL A 57 -4.25 -8.14 -1.30
N ALA A 58 -4.80 -7.77 -2.46
CA ALA A 58 -5.82 -8.55 -3.14
C ALA A 58 -5.29 -9.92 -3.57
N ASP A 59 -4.08 -9.98 -4.15
CA ASP A 59 -3.43 -11.23 -4.55
C ASP A 59 -3.17 -12.13 -3.34
N ILE A 60 -2.64 -11.56 -2.24
CA ILE A 60 -2.42 -12.27 -0.97
C ILE A 60 -3.73 -12.88 -0.48
N ARG A 61 -4.82 -12.10 -0.51
CA ARG A 61 -6.14 -12.58 -0.09
C ARG A 61 -6.63 -13.76 -0.93
N GLU A 62 -6.43 -13.73 -2.24
CA GLU A 62 -6.81 -14.83 -3.14
C GLU A 62 -5.92 -16.07 -2.93
N GLU A 63 -4.60 -15.87 -2.76
CA GLU A 63 -3.66 -16.94 -2.45
C GLU A 63 -4.06 -17.67 -1.16
N LEU A 64 -4.39 -16.92 -0.09
CA LEU A 64 -4.79 -17.47 1.21
C LEU A 64 -6.09 -18.30 1.21
N ARG A 65 -6.91 -18.21 0.15
CA ARG A 65 -8.10 -19.05 0.00
C ARG A 65 -7.77 -20.47 -0.45
N THR A 66 -6.65 -20.64 -1.15
CA THR A 66 -6.29 -21.90 -1.81
C THR A 66 -4.95 -22.45 -1.32
N ALA A 67 -4.12 -21.63 -0.68
CA ALA A 67 -2.80 -21.99 -0.23
C ALA A 67 -2.83 -23.00 0.93
N GLN A 68 -1.92 -23.97 0.85
CA GLN A 68 -1.53 -24.77 1.99
C GLN A 68 -0.46 -24.00 2.76
N ILE A 69 -0.78 -23.61 3.99
CA ILE A 69 0.16 -22.90 4.86
C ILE A 69 1.32 -23.85 5.18
N PRO A 70 2.60 -23.42 5.03
CA PRO A 70 3.74 -24.26 5.34
C PRO A 70 3.71 -24.78 6.78
N GLN A 71 4.16 -26.02 6.99
CA GLN A 71 4.21 -26.60 8.33
C GLN A 71 5.11 -25.77 9.25
N GLY A 72 4.62 -25.49 10.47
CA GLY A 72 5.33 -24.69 11.46
C GLY A 72 5.01 -23.20 11.43
N LEU A 73 4.19 -22.73 10.48
CA LEU A 73 3.69 -21.35 10.45
C LEU A 73 2.18 -21.31 10.75
N SER A 74 1.77 -20.31 11.52
CA SER A 74 0.38 -19.91 11.62
C SER A 74 -0.05 -19.15 10.37
N LYS A 75 -1.37 -19.07 10.16
CA LYS A 75 -1.94 -18.26 9.08
C LYS A 75 -1.55 -16.78 9.20
N ALA A 76 -1.46 -16.26 10.42
CA ALA A 76 -1.12 -14.86 10.67
C ALA A 76 0.34 -14.56 10.28
N GLU A 77 1.27 -15.43 10.66
CA GLU A 77 2.68 -15.30 10.28
C GLU A 77 2.86 -15.40 8.76
N TYR A 78 2.13 -16.31 8.11
CA TYR A 78 2.16 -16.41 6.65
C TYR A 78 1.64 -15.12 5.97
N VAL A 79 0.55 -14.54 6.50
CA VAL A 79 0.03 -13.24 6.02
C VAL A 79 1.06 -12.14 6.21
N GLU A 80 1.71 -12.06 7.37
CA GLU A 80 2.74 -11.06 7.64
C GLU A 80 3.91 -11.17 6.66
N ILE A 81 4.42 -12.38 6.41
CA ILE A 81 5.46 -12.62 5.40
C ILE A 81 5.01 -12.11 4.04
N LYS A 82 3.79 -12.45 3.61
CA LYS A 82 3.25 -12.02 2.32
C LYS A 82 3.05 -10.51 2.24
N LEU A 83 2.61 -9.86 3.32
CA LEU A 83 2.49 -8.41 3.38
C LEU A 83 3.84 -7.70 3.28
N GLN A 84 4.90 -8.29 3.86
CA GLN A 84 6.26 -7.78 3.67
C GLN A 84 6.72 -7.93 2.20
N GLU A 85 6.38 -9.05 1.54
CA GLU A 85 6.67 -9.24 0.11
C GLU A 85 5.91 -8.27 -0.81
N ALA A 86 4.70 -7.84 -0.41
CA ALA A 86 3.90 -6.86 -1.15
C ALA A 86 4.29 -5.41 -0.88
N LEU A 87 5.12 -5.14 0.14
CA LEU A 87 5.52 -3.79 0.49
C LEU A 87 6.49 -3.24 -0.56
N VAL A 88 6.10 -2.17 -1.24
CA VAL A 88 6.95 -1.45 -2.19
C VAL A 88 7.68 -0.35 -1.44
N GLU A 89 8.96 -0.60 -1.13
CA GLU A 89 9.84 0.38 -0.50
C GLU A 89 10.34 1.40 -1.52
N TYR A 90 10.23 2.69 -1.18
CA TYR A 90 10.79 3.78 -1.96
C TYR A 90 11.53 4.76 -1.07
N LYS A 91 12.36 5.62 -1.67
CA LYS A 91 13.35 6.45 -0.94
C LYS A 91 12.79 7.20 0.29
N ASN A 92 11.55 7.68 0.22
CA ASN A 92 10.95 8.53 1.27
C ASN A 92 9.59 8.01 1.79
N PHE A 93 9.08 6.92 1.25
CA PHE A 93 7.78 6.35 1.61
C PHE A 93 7.69 4.89 1.19
N ASP A 94 6.83 4.16 1.87
CA ASP A 94 6.46 2.80 1.49
C ASP A 94 5.04 2.80 0.93
N LEU A 95 4.77 1.88 0.00
CA LEU A 95 3.48 1.72 -0.63
C LEU A 95 2.99 0.28 -0.51
N LEU A 96 1.76 0.12 -0.04
CA LEU A 96 1.01 -1.12 -0.10
C LEU A 96 -0.17 -0.94 -1.06
N VAL A 97 -0.35 -1.87 -1.99
CA VAL A 97 -1.41 -1.87 -3.02
C VAL A 97 -2.38 -3.01 -2.77
#